data_AF-D9WNL9-F1
#
_entry.id   AF-D9WNL9-F1
#
_cell.length_a   1.000
_cell.length_b   1.000
_cell.length_c   1.000
_cell.angle_alpha   90.00
_cell.angle_beta   90.00
_cell.angle_gamma   90.00
#
_symmetry.space_group_name_H-M   'P 1'
#
loop_
_entity.id
_entity.type
_entity.pdbx_description
1 polymer ?
#
loop_
_entity_poly.entity_id
_entity_poly.type
_entity_poly.pdbx_seq_one_letter_code
_entity_poly.pdbx_strand_id
1 'polypeptide(L)'
;MEAVREGRARPVATVRHRHLSQRPLAFVPLTTAGETGAPLGALVGTDRDAPRLLVVAQPRNRDLRFAFLAELAEEMLPYLEGYGDDVELEERKETDPETGKKVPVQVELCADAPQLLVPSGAGVAFVRLLGRSMRFRRTAEQDPETPFPAPARVPLLGRWLTHYGERSRVPGSSLLLSLTELLGRHWATGQSNLEDQHLGSLLAWIDPPEGVPGAEAALHTESARDG
;
A
#
# COMPACT_ATOMS: atom_id res chain seq x y z
N MET A 1 -20.70 -20.72 -9.73
CA MET A 1 -20.83 -21.87 -10.65
C MET A 1 -20.64 -21.48 -12.11
N GLU A 2 -21.08 -20.31 -12.55
CA GLU A 2 -20.87 -19.85 -13.94
C GLU A 2 -19.39 -19.69 -14.30
N ALA A 3 -18.58 -19.04 -13.45
CA ALA A 3 -17.16 -18.85 -13.70
C ALA A 3 -16.40 -20.17 -13.96
N VAL A 4 -16.68 -21.21 -13.16
CA VAL A 4 -16.09 -22.55 -13.34
C VAL A 4 -16.50 -23.16 -14.67
N ARG A 5 -17.77 -23.04 -15.05
CA ARG A 5 -18.31 -23.62 -16.30
C ARG A 5 -17.70 -22.95 -17.53
N GLU A 6 -17.57 -21.64 -17.50
CA GLU A 6 -17.02 -20.84 -18.61
C GLU A 6 -15.47 -20.79 -18.58
N GLY A 7 -14.84 -21.34 -17.53
CA GLY A 7 -13.39 -21.31 -17.36
C GLY A 7 -12.80 -19.90 -17.24
N ARG A 8 -13.59 -18.91 -16.80
CA ARG A 8 -13.14 -17.50 -16.68
C ARG A 8 -13.95 -16.78 -15.60
N ALA A 9 -13.34 -15.80 -14.93
CA ALA A 9 -14.04 -15.00 -13.94
C ALA A 9 -15.24 -14.25 -14.57
N ARG A 10 -16.31 -14.08 -13.79
CA ARG A 10 -17.49 -13.32 -14.21
C ARG A 10 -17.57 -12.00 -13.44
N PRO A 11 -17.86 -10.89 -14.12
CA PRO A 11 -18.05 -9.62 -13.43
C PRO A 11 -19.32 -9.71 -12.56
N VAL A 12 -19.24 -9.25 -11.32
CA VAL A 12 -20.36 -9.19 -10.38
C VAL A 12 -20.76 -7.76 -9.99
N ALA A 13 -20.03 -6.77 -10.51
CA ALA A 13 -20.32 -5.36 -10.35
C ALA A 13 -20.37 -4.68 -11.72
N THR A 14 -21.31 -3.75 -11.90
CA THR A 14 -21.47 -2.96 -13.13
C THR A 14 -20.75 -1.62 -13.08
N VAL A 15 -20.28 -1.22 -11.90
CA VAL A 15 -19.59 0.05 -11.66
C VAL A 15 -18.40 -0.16 -10.74
N ARG A 16 -17.44 0.77 -10.82
CA ARG A 16 -16.30 0.82 -9.91
C ARG A 16 -16.73 1.46 -8.58
N HIS A 17 -16.85 0.67 -7.53
CA HIS A 17 -17.34 1.15 -6.22
C HIS A 17 -16.29 1.88 -5.36
N ARG A 18 -15.03 1.91 -5.78
CA ARG A 18 -13.93 2.60 -5.09
C ARG A 18 -13.24 3.58 -6.03
N HIS A 19 -12.88 4.74 -5.50
CA HIS A 19 -12.00 5.64 -6.24
C HIS A 19 -10.64 4.96 -6.46
N LEU A 20 -10.15 5.04 -7.69
CA LEU A 20 -8.79 4.66 -8.08
C LEU A 20 -8.16 5.91 -8.69
N SER A 21 -7.07 6.37 -8.09
CA SER A 21 -6.29 7.50 -8.55
C SER A 21 -5.77 7.24 -9.97
N GLN A 22 -5.48 8.30 -10.72
CA GLN A 22 -4.82 8.18 -12.02
C GLN A 22 -3.34 7.83 -11.89
N ARG A 23 -2.74 8.05 -10.71
CA ARG A 23 -1.33 7.76 -10.43
C ARG A 23 -1.15 7.11 -9.06
N PRO A 24 -1.76 5.94 -8.81
CA PRO A 24 -1.59 5.27 -7.54
C PRO A 24 -0.15 4.78 -7.39
N LEU A 25 0.39 4.80 -6.17
CA LEU A 25 1.67 4.20 -5.87
C LEU A 25 1.46 2.70 -5.60
N ALA A 26 2.10 1.83 -6.37
CA ALA A 26 2.16 0.41 -6.05
C ALA A 26 3.25 0.18 -5.00
N PHE A 27 2.94 -0.59 -3.97
CA PHE A 27 3.88 -1.05 -2.95
C PHE A 27 3.71 -2.54 -2.71
N VAL A 28 4.71 -3.32 -3.14
CA VAL A 28 4.71 -4.78 -3.09
C VAL A 28 5.79 -5.21 -2.10
N PRO A 29 5.43 -5.40 -0.82
CA PRO A 29 6.39 -5.81 0.19
C PRO A 29 6.75 -7.30 0.03
N LEU A 30 8.03 -7.62 0.24
CA LEU A 30 8.54 -8.98 0.34
C LEU A 30 9.05 -9.20 1.76
N THR A 31 8.57 -10.26 2.42
CA THR A 31 8.89 -10.55 3.83
C THR A 31 9.52 -11.91 3.99
N THR A 32 10.45 -12.05 4.93
CA THR A 32 11.00 -13.36 5.29
C THR A 32 9.92 -14.26 5.85
N ALA A 33 9.88 -15.51 5.39
CA ALA A 33 9.11 -16.54 6.08
C ALA A 33 9.65 -16.73 7.51
N GLY A 34 8.75 -16.75 8.51
CA GLY A 34 9.08 -17.08 9.90
C GLY A 34 9.62 -15.94 10.78
N GLU A 35 9.96 -14.77 10.23
CA GLU A 35 10.34 -13.58 11.03
C GLU A 35 9.39 -12.42 10.74
N THR A 36 8.51 -12.14 11.70
CA THR A 36 7.50 -11.07 11.59
C THR A 36 8.19 -9.71 11.49
N GLY A 37 8.09 -9.07 10.32
CA GLY A 37 8.53 -7.69 10.12
C GLY A 37 9.97 -7.49 9.72
N ALA A 38 10.70 -8.54 9.36
CA ALA A 38 11.95 -8.39 8.64
C ALA A 38 11.66 -8.27 7.12
N PRO A 39 11.86 -7.07 6.52
CA PRO A 39 11.74 -6.92 5.08
C PRO A 39 12.86 -7.72 4.39
N LEU A 40 12.49 -8.49 3.37
CA LEU A 40 13.41 -9.00 2.34
C LEU A 40 13.63 -7.96 1.25
N GLY A 41 12.61 -7.16 0.97
CA GLY A 41 12.63 -6.15 -0.06
C GLY A 41 11.25 -5.55 -0.28
N ALA A 42 11.16 -4.67 -1.27
CA ALA A 42 9.90 -4.18 -1.79
C ALA A 42 10.09 -3.71 -3.23
N LEU A 43 9.07 -3.94 -4.05
CA LEU A 43 8.90 -3.21 -5.30
C LEU A 43 7.99 -2.00 -5.03
N VAL A 44 8.37 -0.82 -5.48
CA VAL A 44 7.61 0.41 -5.27
C VAL A 44 7.69 1.31 -6.50
N GLY A 45 6.59 1.93 -6.89
CA GLY A 45 6.57 2.84 -8.03
C GLY A 45 5.16 3.19 -8.53
N THR A 46 5.08 4.26 -9.31
CA THR A 46 3.87 4.68 -10.03
C THR A 46 3.92 4.33 -11.51
N ASP A 47 5.12 4.15 -12.06
CA ASP A 47 5.36 3.67 -13.42
C ASP A 47 5.53 2.15 -13.43
N ARG A 48 4.72 1.48 -14.25
CA ARG A 48 4.75 0.02 -14.41
C ARG A 48 6.05 -0.47 -15.07
N ASP A 49 6.65 0.36 -15.92
CA ASP A 49 7.81 -0.01 -16.76
C ASP A 49 9.13 0.41 -16.08
N ALA A 50 9.06 1.22 -15.01
CA ALA A 50 10.20 1.67 -14.24
C ALA A 50 9.96 1.62 -12.70
N PRO A 51 9.55 0.48 -12.13
CA PRO A 51 9.42 0.36 -10.67
C PRO A 51 10.80 0.29 -10.01
N ARG A 52 10.92 0.81 -8.79
CA ARG A 52 12.12 0.66 -7.97
C ARG A 52 12.05 -0.62 -7.14
N LEU A 53 13.04 -1.48 -7.30
CA LEU A 53 13.23 -2.67 -6.47
C LEU A 53 14.25 -2.37 -5.36
N LEU A 54 13.80 -2.47 -4.12
CA LEU A 54 14.62 -2.36 -2.92
C LEU A 54 14.82 -3.76 -2.32
N VAL A 55 16.04 -4.09 -1.92
CA VAL A 55 16.36 -5.42 -1.37
C VAL A 55 17.21 -5.31 -0.10
N VAL A 56 17.03 -6.27 0.81
CA VAL A 56 17.84 -6.43 2.02
C VAL A 56 18.66 -7.72 1.89
N ALA A 57 19.89 -7.60 1.41
CA ALA A 57 20.75 -8.75 1.11
C ALA A 57 20.99 -9.67 2.34
N GLN A 58 21.03 -9.10 3.55
CA GLN A 58 21.11 -9.85 4.80
C GLN A 58 20.03 -9.36 5.78
N PRO A 59 18.83 -9.97 5.81
CA PRO A 59 17.69 -9.52 6.61
C PRO A 59 17.95 -9.48 8.12
N ARG A 60 18.91 -10.29 8.59
CA ARG A 60 19.33 -10.31 10.01
C ARG A 60 20.25 -9.14 10.37
N ASN A 61 20.89 -8.52 9.38
CA ASN A 61 21.73 -7.36 9.60
C ASN A 61 20.84 -6.13 9.85
N ARG A 62 20.98 -5.53 11.04
CA ARG A 62 20.16 -4.40 11.47
C ARG A 62 20.43 -3.14 10.66
N ASP A 63 21.67 -2.90 10.26
CA ASP A 63 22.06 -1.69 9.53
C ASP A 63 21.50 -1.73 8.10
N LEU A 64 21.57 -2.88 7.44
CA LEU A 64 20.96 -3.06 6.12
C LEU A 64 19.44 -2.92 6.16
N ARG A 65 18.77 -3.41 7.22
CA ARG A 65 17.33 -3.17 7.40
C ARG A 65 17.02 -1.68 7.55
N PHE A 66 17.83 -0.91 8.28
CA PHE A 66 17.62 0.53 8.40
C PHE A 66 17.90 1.29 7.12
N ALA A 67 18.95 0.91 6.39
CA ALA A 67 19.24 1.47 5.07
C ALA A 67 18.04 1.28 4.13
N PHE A 68 17.48 0.07 4.09
CA PHE A 68 16.25 -0.20 3.34
C PHE A 68 15.07 0.68 3.75
N LEU A 69 14.84 0.89 5.06
CA LEU A 69 13.76 1.78 5.53
C LEU A 69 14.00 3.24 5.13
N ALA A 70 15.26 3.67 5.09
CA ALA A 70 15.64 5.01 4.67
C ALA A 70 15.47 5.20 3.15
N GLU A 71 15.83 4.21 2.34
CA GLU A 71 15.62 4.20 0.89
C GLU A 71 14.12 4.13 0.54
N LEU A 72 13.35 3.32 1.26
CA LEU A 72 11.90 3.27 1.11
C LEU A 72 11.26 4.64 1.42
N ALA A 73 11.76 5.34 2.44
CA ALA A 73 11.31 6.69 2.75
C ALA A 73 11.69 7.70 1.66
N GLU A 74 12.90 7.60 1.10
CA GLU A 74 13.32 8.44 -0.05
C GLU A 74 12.44 8.22 -1.28
N GLU A 75 11.98 7.00 -1.51
CA GLU A 75 11.15 6.69 -2.67
C GLU A 75 9.69 7.12 -2.47
N MET A 76 9.12 6.85 -1.30
CA MET A 76 7.69 7.07 -1.08
C MET A 76 7.35 8.52 -0.72
N LEU A 77 8.21 9.23 0.03
CA LEU A 77 7.88 10.57 0.52
C LEU A 77 7.68 11.61 -0.59
N PRO A 78 8.51 11.69 -1.65
CA PRO A 78 8.27 12.65 -2.73
C PRO A 78 6.89 12.48 -3.37
N TYR A 79 6.43 11.23 -3.54
CA TYR A 79 5.08 10.95 -4.00
C TYR A 79 4.00 11.46 -3.03
N LEU A 80 4.20 11.29 -1.71
CA LEU A 80 3.23 11.71 -0.69
C LEU A 80 3.19 13.23 -0.52
N GLU A 81 4.35 13.87 -0.47
CA GLU A 81 4.52 15.29 -0.23
C GLU A 81 4.04 16.12 -1.43
N GLY A 82 4.18 15.61 -2.66
CA GLY A 82 3.70 16.31 -3.85
C GLY A 82 2.18 16.50 -3.93
N TYR A 83 1.38 15.82 -3.08
CA TYR A 83 -0.06 16.11 -2.97
C TYR A 83 -0.36 17.31 -2.05
N GLY A 84 0.63 17.82 -1.32
CA GLY A 84 0.51 19.06 -0.56
C GLY A 84 0.68 20.32 -1.41
N ASP A 85 1.12 20.20 -2.66
CA ASP A 85 1.39 21.34 -3.54
C ASP A 85 0.12 21.93 -4.18
N ASP A 86 -0.92 21.10 -4.37
CA ASP A 86 -2.21 21.49 -4.94
C ASP A 86 -3.31 21.41 -3.86
N VAL A 87 -3.87 22.56 -3.51
CA VAL A 87 -4.78 22.70 -2.36
C VAL A 87 -6.03 23.50 -2.70
N GLU A 88 -7.14 23.08 -2.09
CA GLU A 88 -8.39 23.81 -2.06
C GLU A 88 -8.57 24.50 -0.69
N LEU A 89 -9.06 25.74 -0.71
CA LEU A 89 -9.36 26.48 0.50
C LEU A 89 -10.77 26.15 0.98
N GLU A 90 -10.88 25.63 2.20
CA GLU A 90 -12.16 25.34 2.86
C GLU A 90 -12.35 26.29 4.05
N GLU A 91 -13.54 26.88 4.18
CA GLU A 91 -13.90 27.63 5.38
C GLU A 91 -14.35 26.66 6.49
N ARG A 92 -13.64 26.67 7.63
CA ARG A 92 -14.01 25.92 8.84
C ARG A 92 -14.24 26.86 10.00
N LYS A 93 -15.00 26.38 10.99
CA LYS A 93 -15.20 27.10 12.25
C LYS A 93 -14.27 26.53 13.31
N GLU A 94 -13.29 27.31 13.73
CA GLU A 94 -12.42 26.98 14.84
C GLU A 94 -12.74 27.83 16.06
N THR A 95 -12.47 27.29 17.24
CA THR A 95 -12.64 28.01 18.51
C THR A 95 -11.41 28.87 18.74
N ASP A 96 -11.60 30.18 18.76
CA ASP A 96 -10.57 31.14 19.13
C ASP A 96 -10.08 30.85 20.57
N PRO A 97 -8.79 30.58 20.78
CA PRO A 97 -8.25 30.24 22.09
C PRO A 97 -8.27 31.40 23.09
N GLU A 98 -8.31 32.66 22.64
CA GLU A 98 -8.36 33.84 23.51
C GLU A 98 -9.81 34.21 23.87
N THR A 99 -10.72 34.15 22.88
CA THR A 99 -12.10 34.64 23.06
C THR A 99 -13.14 33.54 23.29
N GLY A 100 -12.78 32.27 23.04
CA GLY A 100 -13.67 31.11 23.14
C GLY A 100 -14.80 31.06 22.10
N LYS A 101 -14.83 32.01 21.16
CA LYS A 101 -15.87 32.10 20.11
C LYS A 101 -15.48 31.28 18.90
N LYS A 102 -16.47 30.74 18.19
CA LYS A 102 -16.25 30.12 16.88
C LYS A 102 -16.04 31.20 15.83
N VAL A 103 -14.86 31.22 15.23
CA VAL A 103 -14.49 32.13 14.14
C VAL A 103 -14.29 31.35 12.85
N PRO A 104 -14.68 31.90 11.69
CA PRO A 104 -14.34 31.28 10.41
C PRO A 104 -12.83 31.40 10.18
N VAL A 105 -12.21 30.28 9.83
CA VAL A 105 -10.81 30.19 9.42
C VAL A 105 -10.76 29.49 8.07
N GLN A 106 -9.88 29.95 7.19
CA GLN A 106 -9.59 29.22 5.96
C GLN A 106 -8.51 28.18 6.25
N VAL A 107 -8.79 26.94 5.86
CA VAL A 107 -7.83 25.84 5.92
C VAL A 107 -7.54 25.35 4.52
N GLU A 108 -6.29 24.97 4.27
CA GLU A 108 -5.87 24.32 3.05
C GLU A 108 -6.15 22.81 3.15
N LEU A 109 -6.83 22.27 2.15
CA LEU A 109 -7.01 20.84 1.96
C LEU A 109 -6.33 20.41 0.68
N CYS A 110 -5.64 19.27 0.70
CA CYS A 110 -5.11 18.68 -0.53
C CYS A 110 -6.24 18.43 -1.53
N ALA A 111 -6.08 18.89 -2.77
CA ALA A 111 -7.09 18.76 -3.82
C ALA A 111 -7.29 17.29 -4.26
N ASP A 112 -6.27 16.46 -4.08
CA ASP A 112 -6.33 15.01 -4.25
C ASP A 112 -5.60 14.31 -3.09
N ALA A 113 -5.79 13.00 -2.96
CA ALA A 113 -5.17 12.22 -1.91
C ALA A 113 -4.23 11.14 -2.48
N PRO A 114 -3.00 10.99 -1.94
CA PRO A 114 -2.10 9.95 -2.39
C PRO A 114 -2.70 8.58 -2.08
N GLN A 115 -2.84 7.76 -3.12
CA GLN A 115 -3.35 6.40 -3.00
C GLN A 115 -2.21 5.39 -3.04
N LEU A 116 -2.28 4.38 -2.17
CA LEU A 116 -1.35 3.26 -2.09
C LEU A 116 -2.07 1.95 -2.43
N LEU A 117 -1.51 1.20 -3.36
CA LEU A 117 -1.97 -0.15 -3.73
C LEU A 117 -0.99 -1.18 -3.21
N VAL A 118 -1.53 -2.24 -2.61
CA VAL A 118 -0.75 -3.40 -2.16
C VAL A 118 -1.35 -4.67 -2.77
N PRO A 119 -0.57 -5.75 -2.96
CA PRO A 119 -1.08 -6.94 -3.66
C PRO A 119 -2.29 -7.57 -2.98
N SER A 120 -2.21 -7.73 -1.66
CA SER A 120 -3.19 -8.47 -0.88
C SER A 120 -3.36 -7.89 0.53
N GLY A 121 -4.27 -8.48 1.32
CA GLY A 121 -4.47 -8.10 2.73
C GLY A 121 -3.20 -8.23 3.58
N ALA A 122 -2.28 -9.13 3.21
CA ALA A 122 -0.97 -9.24 3.86
C ALA A 122 -0.11 -7.97 3.66
N GLY A 123 -0.20 -7.34 2.49
CA GLY A 123 0.46 -6.05 2.22
C GLY A 123 -0.09 -4.93 3.12
N VAL A 124 -1.40 -4.91 3.37
CA VAL A 124 -2.03 -3.96 4.31
C VAL A 124 -1.50 -4.17 5.73
N ALA A 125 -1.41 -5.43 6.17
CA ALA A 125 -0.84 -5.77 7.47
C ALA A 125 0.63 -5.34 7.59
N PHE A 126 1.40 -5.49 6.51
CA PHE A 126 2.80 -5.07 6.47
C PHE A 126 2.97 -3.55 6.53
N VAL A 127 2.17 -2.78 5.79
CA VAL A 127 2.14 -1.30 5.90
C VAL A 127 1.90 -0.86 7.35
N ARG A 128 0.93 -1.49 8.03
CA ARG A 128 0.64 -1.22 9.45
C ARG A 128 1.83 -1.55 10.35
N LEU A 129 2.55 -2.62 10.06
CA LEU A 129 3.72 -3.05 10.81
C LEU A 129 4.88 -2.06 10.66
N LEU A 130 5.17 -1.61 9.43
CA LEU A 130 6.16 -0.57 9.16
C LEU A 130 5.80 0.75 9.85
N GLY A 131 4.54 1.18 9.76
CA GLY A 131 4.07 2.37 10.45
C GLY A 131 4.37 2.34 11.96
N ARG A 132 4.10 1.19 12.61
CA ARG A 132 4.42 1.00 14.04
C ARG A 132 5.93 0.99 14.33
N SER A 133 6.74 0.37 13.47
CA SER A 133 8.18 0.21 13.72
C SER A 133 9.01 1.46 13.45
N MET A 134 8.48 2.39 12.64
CA MET A 134 9.18 3.58 12.15
C MET A 134 8.76 4.87 12.86
N ARG A 135 7.47 5.09 13.15
CA ARG A 135 6.92 6.43 13.49
C ARG A 135 7.53 7.15 14.71
N PHE A 136 8.13 6.41 15.64
CA PHE A 136 8.71 6.93 16.88
C PHE A 136 10.22 6.74 16.98
N ARG A 137 10.89 6.46 15.84
CA ARG A 137 12.36 6.41 15.82
C ARG A 137 12.92 7.80 16.11
N ARG A 138 13.89 7.86 17.03
CA ARG A 138 14.60 9.09 17.37
C ARG A 138 15.54 9.48 16.24
N THR A 139 15.58 10.76 15.96
CA THR A 139 16.48 11.39 14.98
C THR A 139 17.61 12.09 15.70
N ALA A 140 18.71 12.40 15.00
CA ALA A 140 19.83 13.13 15.57
C ALA A 140 19.42 14.54 16.05
N GLU A 141 18.47 15.18 15.37
CA GLU A 141 17.95 16.50 15.74
C GLU A 141 17.18 16.48 17.08
N GLN A 142 16.50 15.37 17.37
CA GLN A 142 15.69 15.22 18.58
C GLN A 142 16.52 14.75 19.79
N ASP A 143 17.55 13.95 19.55
CA ASP A 143 18.39 13.34 20.57
C ASP A 143 19.80 13.16 20.00
N PRO A 144 20.65 14.21 20.06
CA PRO A 144 22.00 14.18 19.48
C PRO A 144 22.90 13.09 20.08
N GLU A 145 22.63 12.70 21.33
CA GLU A 145 23.41 11.69 22.07
C GLU A 145 22.95 10.25 21.76
N THR A 146 21.93 10.08 20.91
CA THR A 146 21.44 8.74 20.58
C THR A 146 22.49 7.97 19.76
N PRO A 147 22.87 6.73 20.14
CA PRO A 147 23.96 6.03 19.46
C PRO A 147 23.69 5.67 17.98
N PHE A 148 22.41 5.59 17.59
CA PHE A 148 21.98 5.19 16.24
C PHE A 148 20.76 5.99 15.79
N PRO A 149 20.92 7.28 15.45
CA PRO A 149 19.80 8.12 15.04
C PRO A 149 19.24 7.65 13.69
N ALA A 150 17.92 7.61 13.58
CA ALA A 150 17.28 7.38 12.29
C ALA A 150 17.29 8.69 11.46
N PRO A 151 17.46 8.61 10.13
CA PRO A 151 17.22 9.76 9.26
C PRO A 151 15.79 10.29 9.44
N ALA A 152 15.58 11.63 9.44
CA ALA A 152 14.29 12.25 9.75
C ALA A 152 13.11 11.77 8.87
N ARG A 153 13.40 11.42 7.62
CA ARG A 153 12.45 10.81 6.68
C ARG A 153 11.85 9.47 7.15
N VAL A 154 12.59 8.68 7.93
CA VAL A 154 12.13 7.36 8.39
C VAL A 154 10.94 7.48 9.34
N PRO A 155 10.98 8.23 10.46
CA PRO A 155 9.80 8.42 11.29
C PRO A 155 8.69 9.19 10.59
N LEU A 156 9.00 10.09 9.63
CA LEU A 156 7.98 10.76 8.82
C LEU A 156 7.17 9.76 7.97
N LEU A 157 7.84 8.90 7.20
CA LEU A 157 7.17 7.83 6.47
C LEU A 157 6.40 6.90 7.44
N GLY A 158 6.98 6.60 8.60
CA GLY A 158 6.30 5.82 9.64
C GLY A 158 4.95 6.40 10.08
N ARG A 159 4.84 7.73 10.19
CA ARG A 159 3.58 8.42 10.51
C ARG A 159 2.58 8.29 9.36
N TRP A 160 3.02 8.49 8.11
CA TRP A 160 2.19 8.28 6.92
C TRP A 160 1.65 6.85 6.84
N LEU A 161 2.52 5.83 6.94
CA LEU A 161 2.11 4.43 6.90
C LEU A 161 1.19 4.05 8.07
N THR A 162 1.37 4.70 9.24
CA THR A 162 0.40 4.58 10.33
C THR A 162 -0.96 5.15 9.92
N HIS A 163 -1.01 6.35 9.32
CA HIS A 163 -2.24 6.95 8.81
C HIS A 163 -2.95 6.03 7.80
N TYR A 164 -2.24 5.54 6.78
CA TYR A 164 -2.81 4.59 5.81
C TYR A 164 -3.36 3.34 6.48
N GLY A 165 -2.62 2.78 7.43
CA GLY A 165 -3.02 1.59 8.18
C GLY A 165 -4.23 1.76 9.10
N GLU A 166 -4.45 2.97 9.62
CA GLU A 166 -5.67 3.33 10.34
C GLU A 166 -6.84 3.53 9.37
N ARG A 167 -6.59 4.24 8.27
CA ARG A 167 -7.60 4.56 7.25
C ARG A 167 -8.07 3.32 6.48
N SER A 168 -7.27 2.28 6.34
CA SER A 168 -7.69 1.02 5.70
C SER A 168 -8.80 0.31 6.47
N ARG A 169 -9.01 0.65 7.75
CA ARG A 169 -10.10 0.10 8.59
C ARG A 169 -11.37 0.92 8.55
N VAL A 170 -11.35 2.10 7.92
CA VAL A 170 -12.52 2.96 7.79
C VAL A 170 -13.31 2.54 6.54
N PRO A 171 -14.59 2.15 6.68
CA PRO A 171 -15.42 1.84 5.52
C PRO A 171 -15.45 3.01 4.52
N GLY A 172 -15.37 2.71 3.22
CA GLY A 172 -15.35 3.74 2.17
C GLY A 172 -14.00 4.41 1.91
N SER A 173 -13.03 4.30 2.83
CA SER A 173 -11.67 4.83 2.61
C SER A 173 -10.95 4.17 1.44
N SER A 174 -10.43 4.99 0.52
CA SER A 174 -9.69 4.54 -0.66
C SER A 174 -8.18 4.80 -0.58
N LEU A 175 -7.64 5.22 0.57
CA LEU A 175 -6.21 5.59 0.67
C LEU A 175 -5.26 4.39 0.53
N LEU A 176 -5.58 3.26 1.16
CA LEU A 176 -4.80 2.02 1.06
C LEU A 176 -5.72 0.89 0.60
N LEU A 177 -5.48 0.36 -0.60
CA LEU A 177 -6.29 -0.69 -1.20
C LEU A 177 -5.46 -1.95 -1.43
N SER A 178 -6.00 -3.08 -0.97
CA SER A 178 -5.56 -4.41 -1.39
C SER A 178 -6.15 -4.72 -2.77
N LEU A 179 -5.31 -5.11 -3.73
CA LEU A 179 -5.77 -5.48 -5.07
C LEU A 179 -6.65 -6.72 -5.04
N THR A 180 -6.31 -7.74 -4.25
CA THR A 180 -7.15 -8.95 -4.13
C THR A 180 -8.54 -8.64 -3.56
N GLU A 181 -8.62 -7.76 -2.55
CA GLU A 181 -9.91 -7.36 -1.98
C GLU A 181 -10.72 -6.48 -2.94
N LEU A 182 -10.07 -5.60 -3.71
CA LEU A 182 -10.74 -4.76 -4.69
C LEU A 182 -11.28 -5.60 -5.86
N LEU A 183 -10.45 -6.48 -6.42
CA LEU A 183 -10.80 -7.34 -7.53
C LEU A 183 -11.84 -8.39 -7.15
N GLY A 184 -11.71 -9.03 -5.98
CA GLY A 184 -12.68 -10.02 -5.48
C GLY A 184 -14.09 -9.44 -5.21
N ARG A 185 -14.23 -8.11 -5.12
CA ARG A 185 -15.54 -7.43 -5.09
C ARG A 185 -16.17 -7.25 -6.47
N HIS A 186 -15.37 -7.26 -7.53
CA HIS A 186 -15.83 -7.01 -8.90
C HIS A 186 -15.89 -8.28 -9.75
N TRP A 187 -15.19 -9.34 -9.34
CA TRP A 187 -15.07 -10.59 -10.08
C TRP A 187 -15.39 -11.79 -9.19
N ALA A 188 -16.23 -12.69 -9.71
CA ALA A 188 -16.41 -14.01 -9.16
C ALA A 188 -15.52 -15.00 -9.92
N THR A 189 -14.66 -15.72 -9.19
CA THR A 189 -13.79 -16.76 -9.73
C THR A 189 -14.34 -18.16 -9.41
N GLY A 190 -13.67 -19.21 -9.88
CA GLY A 190 -13.89 -20.57 -9.40
C GLY A 190 -13.13 -20.91 -8.11
N GLN A 191 -12.34 -19.98 -7.59
CA GLN A 191 -11.46 -20.21 -6.44
C GLN A 191 -12.19 -19.98 -5.12
N SER A 192 -11.58 -20.45 -4.05
CA SER A 192 -11.90 -20.03 -2.69
C SER A 192 -11.38 -18.61 -2.39
N ASN A 193 -11.95 -17.96 -1.38
CA ASN A 193 -11.47 -16.66 -0.90
C ASN A 193 -9.99 -16.67 -0.45
N LEU A 194 -9.47 -17.84 -0.06
CA LEU A 194 -8.08 -18.01 0.35
C LEU A 194 -7.14 -17.99 -0.87
N GLU A 195 -7.49 -18.75 -1.90
CA GLU A 195 -6.76 -18.78 -3.18
C GLU A 195 -6.79 -17.42 -3.87
N ASP A 196 -7.89 -16.67 -3.76
CA ASP A 196 -7.99 -15.29 -4.26
C ASP A 196 -7.00 -14.33 -3.58
N GLN A 197 -6.35 -14.70 -2.46
CA GLN A 197 -5.27 -13.89 -1.87
C GLN A 197 -3.95 -13.98 -2.66
N HIS A 198 -3.82 -14.94 -3.55
CA HIS A 198 -2.72 -14.99 -4.51
C HIS A 198 -3.07 -14.13 -5.73
N LEU A 199 -2.55 -12.90 -5.76
CA LEU A 199 -2.92 -11.92 -6.80
C LEU A 199 -2.67 -12.45 -8.23
N GLY A 200 -1.58 -13.19 -8.45
CA GLY A 200 -1.29 -13.82 -9.75
C GLY A 200 -2.42 -14.75 -10.23
N SER A 201 -2.77 -15.76 -9.43
CA SER A 201 -3.92 -16.66 -9.67
C SER A 201 -5.23 -15.92 -9.91
N LEU A 202 -5.53 -14.90 -9.10
CA LEU A 202 -6.73 -14.10 -9.27
C LEU A 202 -6.75 -13.38 -10.63
N LEU A 203 -5.63 -12.77 -11.03
CA LEU A 203 -5.49 -12.14 -12.34
C LEU A 203 -5.61 -13.17 -13.47
N ALA A 204 -5.04 -14.37 -13.31
CA ALA A 204 -5.14 -15.45 -14.27
C ALA A 204 -6.58 -15.96 -14.47
N TRP A 205 -7.45 -15.84 -13.46
CA TRP A 205 -8.88 -16.08 -13.61
C TRP A 205 -9.61 -14.95 -14.34
N ILE A 206 -9.22 -13.70 -14.11
CA ILE A 206 -9.86 -12.51 -14.68
C ILE A 206 -9.50 -12.37 -16.17
N ASP A 207 -8.22 -12.55 -16.48
CA ASP A 207 -7.67 -12.43 -17.82
C ASP A 207 -6.71 -13.59 -18.14
N PRO A 208 -7.25 -14.82 -18.30
CA PRO A 208 -6.44 -15.95 -18.71
C PRO A 208 -5.92 -15.77 -20.15
N PRO A 209 -4.76 -16.37 -20.48
CA PRO A 209 -4.31 -16.51 -21.86
C PRO A 209 -5.37 -17.13 -22.78
N GLU A 210 -5.34 -16.77 -24.06
CA GLU A 210 -6.31 -17.28 -25.04
C GLU A 210 -6.29 -18.81 -25.09
N GLY A 211 -7.48 -19.42 -24.99
CA GLY A 211 -7.66 -20.88 -25.03
C GLY A 211 -7.30 -21.63 -23.74
N VAL A 212 -6.79 -20.96 -22.70
CA VAL A 212 -6.43 -21.58 -21.42
C VAL A 212 -7.54 -21.31 -20.39
N PRO A 213 -8.14 -22.35 -19.77
CA PRO A 213 -9.08 -22.15 -18.67
C PRO A 213 -8.42 -21.47 -17.47
N GLY A 214 -9.13 -20.57 -16.80
CA GLY A 214 -8.64 -19.81 -15.64
C GLY A 214 -8.09 -20.68 -14.52
N ALA A 215 -8.67 -21.86 -14.28
CA ALA A 215 -8.16 -22.82 -13.29
C ALA A 215 -6.75 -23.33 -13.64
N GLU A 216 -6.48 -23.59 -14.92
CA GLU A 216 -5.18 -24.05 -15.41
C GLU A 216 -4.15 -22.91 -15.38
N ALA A 217 -4.55 -21.71 -15.82
CA ALA A 217 -3.70 -20.51 -15.77
C ALA A 217 -3.32 -20.12 -14.33
N ALA A 218 -4.27 -20.23 -13.40
CA ALA A 218 -4.03 -20.01 -11.98
C ALA A 218 -3.04 -21.04 -11.41
N LEU A 219 -3.28 -22.33 -11.65
CA LEU A 219 -2.39 -23.40 -11.20
C LEU A 219 -0.96 -23.22 -11.75
N HIS A 220 -0.84 -22.84 -13.02
CA HIS A 220 0.44 -22.52 -13.63
C HIS A 220 1.12 -21.36 -12.90
N THR A 221 0.39 -20.28 -12.61
CA THR A 221 0.93 -19.12 -11.89
C THR A 221 1.40 -19.45 -10.48
N GLU A 222 0.73 -20.36 -9.78
CA GLU A 222 1.11 -20.79 -8.42
C GLU A 222 2.32 -21.72 -8.39
N SER A 223 2.41 -22.58 -9.41
CA SER A 223 3.38 -23.69 -9.46
C SER A 223 4.62 -23.36 -10.28
N ALA A 224 4.53 -22.39 -11.18
CA ALA A 224 5.66 -21.92 -11.96
C ALA A 224 6.71 -21.36 -11.01
N ARG A 225 7.80 -22.11 -10.85
CA ARG A 225 9.08 -21.54 -10.45
C ARG A 225 9.71 -21.07 -11.75
N ASP A 226 10.18 -19.82 -11.77
CA ASP A 226 10.85 -19.17 -12.89
C ASP A 226 11.51 -20.19 -13.85
N GLY A 227 10.96 -20.29 -15.06
CA GLY A 227 11.56 -21.03 -16.17
C GLY A 227 12.75 -20.31 -16.76
#